data_AF-A0A291LIY4-F1
#
_entry.id   AF-A0A291LIY4-F1
#
_cell.length_a   1.000
_cell.length_b   1.000
_cell.length_c   1.000
_cell.angle_alpha   90.00
_cell.angle_beta   90.00
_cell.angle_gamma   90.00
#
_symmetry.space_group_name_H-M   'P 1'
#
loop_
_entity.id
_entity.type
_entity.pdbx_description
1 polymer ?
#
loop_
_entity_poly.entity_id
_entity_poly.type
_entity_poly.pdbx_seq_one_letter_code
_entity_poly.pdbx_strand_id
1 'polypeptide(L)'
;MFTMISAFFKNLGVNSFTAESKNGVTTLKVEGIKGVNPLAPLFEKHLELGYWKTDNIKLLVEFFKYFSAGAQSYKSGLIAILGILYKYPNKRTKTLEEWVALTEEYFNEVNQGYISGHHLIQPLKGRGVNAGNIIAWRVVFPEKFKPALPMKSFQFNVYGSEGKALEAAIQYRDSILDSHLKGLEG
;
A
#
# COMPACT_ATOMS: atom_id res chain seq x y z
N MET A 1 -17.10 28.37 -16.29
CA MET A 1 -17.56 27.29 -15.38
C MET A 1 -16.38 26.49 -14.81
N PHE A 2 -15.47 25.95 -15.64
CA PHE A 2 -14.27 25.26 -15.14
C PHE A 2 -13.36 26.12 -14.25
N THR A 3 -13.32 27.43 -14.45
CA THR A 3 -12.58 28.37 -13.59
C THR A 3 -13.01 28.32 -12.13
N MET A 4 -14.31 28.14 -11.83
CA MET A 4 -14.78 28.01 -10.44
C MET A 4 -14.43 26.66 -9.85
N ILE A 5 -14.59 25.58 -10.62
CA ILE A 5 -14.27 24.21 -10.18
C ILE A 5 -12.77 24.07 -9.94
N SER A 6 -11.93 24.59 -10.83
CA SER A 6 -10.47 24.62 -10.67
C SER A 6 -10.05 25.44 -9.44
N ALA A 7 -10.72 26.56 -9.16
CA ALA A 7 -10.46 27.35 -7.95
C ALA A 7 -10.85 26.58 -6.67
N PHE A 8 -11.99 25.89 -6.69
CA PHE A 8 -12.41 25.01 -5.60
C PHE A 8 -11.41 23.86 -5.37
N PHE A 9 -10.99 23.18 -6.44
CA PHE A 9 -9.97 22.13 -6.36
C PHE A 9 -8.64 22.65 -5.82
N LYS A 10 -8.19 23.84 -6.26
CA LYS A 10 -7.00 24.47 -5.70
C LYS A 10 -7.11 24.71 -4.19
N ASN A 11 -8.28 25.14 -3.69
CA ASN A 11 -8.51 25.32 -2.26
C ASN A 11 -8.48 23.99 -1.48
N LEU A 12 -8.83 22.87 -2.12
CA LEU A 12 -8.70 21.52 -1.56
C LEU A 12 -7.29 20.92 -1.72
N GLY A 13 -6.32 21.67 -2.26
CA GLY A 13 -4.98 21.16 -2.56
C GLY A 13 -4.96 20.17 -3.74
N VAL A 14 -6.01 20.16 -4.56
CA VAL A 14 -6.14 19.28 -5.73
C VAL A 14 -5.58 19.99 -6.96
N ASN A 15 -4.58 19.38 -7.58
CA ASN A 15 -4.05 19.83 -8.86
C ASN A 15 -4.93 19.28 -10.00
N SER A 16 -5.58 20.20 -10.71
CA SER A 16 -6.40 19.89 -11.88
C SER A 16 -5.90 20.65 -13.10
N PHE A 17 -6.07 20.06 -14.28
CA PHE A 17 -5.71 20.70 -15.54
C PHE A 17 -6.84 20.55 -16.56
N THR A 18 -6.95 21.54 -17.44
CA THR A 18 -7.93 21.54 -18.53
C THR A 18 -7.27 21.00 -19.79
N ALA A 19 -7.93 20.06 -20.45
CA ALA A 19 -7.53 19.54 -21.76
C ALA A 19 -8.65 19.78 -22.77
N GLU A 20 -8.34 20.43 -23.88
CA GLU A 20 -9.25 20.56 -25.01
C GLU A 20 -9.08 19.38 -25.97
N SER A 21 -10.19 18.75 -26.32
CA SER A 21 -10.20 17.71 -27.34
C SER A 21 -10.33 18.32 -28.74
N LYS A 22 -9.91 17.57 -29.76
CA LYS A 22 -10.05 17.95 -31.18
C LYS A 22 -11.50 18.24 -31.60
N ASN A 23 -12.48 17.82 -30.79
CA ASN A 23 -13.91 17.99 -31.06
C ASN A 23 -14.50 19.23 -30.37
N GLY A 24 -13.66 20.13 -29.82
CA GLY A 24 -14.11 21.34 -29.13
C GLY A 24 -14.64 21.11 -27.71
N VAL A 25 -14.54 19.88 -27.17
CA VAL A 25 -14.91 19.59 -25.79
C VAL A 25 -13.74 19.89 -24.87
N THR A 26 -13.94 20.79 -23.91
CA THR A 26 -13.01 21.05 -22.80
C THR A 26 -13.29 20.08 -21.65
N THR A 27 -12.25 19.42 -21.15
CA THR A 27 -12.32 18.50 -20.02
C THR A 27 -11.47 19.02 -18.87
N LEU A 28 -11.97 18.94 -17.64
CA LEU A 28 -11.16 19.13 -16.43
C LEU A 28 -10.72 17.76 -15.92
N LYS A 29 -9.42 17.57 -15.76
CA LYS A 29 -8.82 16.31 -15.33
C LYS A 29 -8.08 16.49 -14.02
N VAL A 30 -8.22 15.50 -13.15
CA VAL A 30 -7.42 15.31 -11.94
C VAL A 30 -6.76 13.95 -12.09
N GLU A 31 -5.43 13.94 -12.08
CA GLU A 31 -4.66 12.72 -12.28
C GLU A 31 -3.63 12.54 -11.17
N GLY A 32 -3.26 11.27 -10.96
CA GLY A 32 -2.28 10.89 -9.96
C GLY A 32 -2.84 10.85 -8.54
N ILE A 33 -2.21 10.02 -7.72
CA ILE A 33 -2.62 9.75 -6.34
C ILE A 33 -2.67 11.02 -5.52
N LYS A 34 -1.66 11.90 -5.63
CA LYS A 34 -1.60 13.16 -4.88
C LYS A 34 -2.76 14.10 -5.20
N GLY A 35 -3.23 14.11 -6.45
CA GLY A 35 -4.35 14.96 -6.87
C GLY A 35 -5.70 14.37 -6.47
N VAL A 36 -5.87 13.05 -6.54
CA VAL A 36 -7.16 12.40 -6.28
C VAL A 36 -7.37 12.11 -4.79
N ASN A 37 -6.31 11.87 -4.01
CA ASN A 37 -6.41 11.52 -2.58
C ASN A 37 -7.25 12.50 -1.74
N PRO A 38 -7.11 13.84 -1.89
CA PRO A 38 -7.94 14.80 -1.16
C PRO A 38 -9.44 14.72 -1.50
N LEU A 39 -9.80 14.13 -2.65
CA LEU A 39 -11.18 13.96 -3.10
C LEU A 39 -11.83 12.68 -2.57
N ALA A 40 -11.06 11.69 -2.13
CA ALA A 40 -11.61 10.40 -1.67
C ALA A 40 -12.64 10.56 -0.53
N PRO A 41 -12.39 11.38 0.52
CA PRO A 41 -13.40 11.59 1.58
C PRO A 41 -14.67 12.30 1.07
N LEU A 42 -14.54 13.18 0.07
CA LEU A 42 -15.69 13.84 -0.55
C LEU A 42 -16.57 12.82 -1.29
N PHE A 43 -15.93 11.93 -2.05
CA PHE A 43 -16.61 10.86 -2.78
C PHE A 43 -17.27 9.85 -1.86
N GLU A 44 -16.64 9.53 -0.74
CA GLU A 44 -17.22 8.65 0.29
C GLU A 44 -18.46 9.30 0.93
N LYS A 45 -18.36 10.58 1.30
CA LYS A 45 -19.45 11.33 1.94
C LYS A 45 -20.66 11.55 1.04
N HIS A 46 -20.43 11.70 -0.26
CA HIS A 46 -21.44 12.07 -1.25
C HIS A 46 -21.63 11.00 -2.33
N LEU A 47 -21.49 9.73 -1.94
CA LEU A 47 -21.57 8.59 -2.85
C LEU A 47 -22.92 8.54 -3.60
N GLU A 48 -23.99 9.02 -2.98
CA GLU A 48 -25.34 9.13 -3.55
C GLU A 48 -25.40 10.00 -4.81
N LEU A 49 -24.49 10.98 -4.94
CA LEU A 49 -24.39 11.84 -6.12
C LEU A 49 -23.67 11.16 -7.30
N GLY A 50 -23.17 9.94 -7.08
CA GLY A 50 -22.44 9.17 -8.09
C GLY A 50 -23.32 8.59 -9.20
N TYR A 51 -24.63 8.44 -8.98
CA TYR A 51 -25.58 7.83 -9.93
C TYR A 51 -25.02 6.56 -10.61
N TRP A 52 -24.89 6.54 -11.94
CA TRP A 52 -24.37 5.40 -12.72
C TRP A 52 -22.86 5.17 -12.57
N LYS A 53 -22.15 6.02 -11.82
CA LYS A 53 -20.71 5.87 -11.49
C LYS A 53 -20.46 5.41 -10.06
N THR A 54 -21.51 5.11 -9.30
CA THR A 54 -21.41 4.70 -7.89
C THR A 54 -20.40 3.56 -7.69
N ASP A 55 -20.42 2.53 -8.54
CA ASP A 55 -19.50 1.39 -8.38
C ASP A 55 -18.04 1.78 -8.67
N ASN A 56 -17.80 2.65 -9.64
CA ASN A 56 -16.46 3.20 -9.89
C ASN A 56 -15.96 4.03 -8.71
N ILE A 57 -16.86 4.78 -8.07
CA ILE A 57 -16.52 5.59 -6.90
C ILE A 57 -16.23 4.70 -5.69
N LYS A 58 -17.03 3.66 -5.45
CA LYS A 58 -16.77 2.66 -4.39
C LYS A 58 -15.40 2.02 -4.57
N LEU A 59 -15.07 1.61 -5.80
CA LEU A 59 -13.74 1.05 -6.12
C LEU A 59 -12.62 2.06 -5.90
N LEU A 60 -12.82 3.33 -6.24
CA LEU A 60 -11.85 4.39 -6.00
C LEU A 60 -11.61 4.59 -4.49
N VAL A 61 -12.68 4.66 -3.70
CA VAL A 61 -12.61 4.80 -2.24
C VAL A 61 -11.93 3.58 -1.61
N GLU A 62 -12.30 2.37 -2.03
CA GLU A 62 -11.66 1.12 -1.60
C GLU A 62 -10.16 1.13 -1.92
N PHE A 63 -9.78 1.51 -3.14
CA PHE A 63 -8.38 1.65 -3.53
C PHE A 63 -7.63 2.65 -2.62
N PHE A 64 -8.22 3.83 -2.34
CA PHE A 64 -7.59 4.83 -1.49
C PHE A 64 -7.47 4.41 -0.03
N LYS A 65 -8.41 3.62 0.48
CA LYS A 65 -8.32 3.01 1.82
C LYS A 65 -7.05 2.15 1.94
N TYR A 66 -6.83 1.25 0.97
CA TYR A 66 -5.64 0.40 0.94
C TYR A 66 -4.35 1.21 0.73
N PHE A 67 -4.37 2.15 -0.21
CA PHE A 67 -3.20 2.97 -0.51
C PHE A 67 -2.77 3.86 0.66
N SER A 68 -3.74 4.47 1.35
CA SER A 68 -3.51 5.35 2.50
C SER A 68 -3.04 4.56 3.72
N ALA A 69 -3.52 3.33 3.89
CA ALA A 69 -3.01 2.38 4.87
C ALA A 69 -1.60 1.87 4.54
N GLY A 70 -1.06 2.18 3.36
CA GLY A 70 0.29 1.79 2.93
C GLY A 70 0.39 0.37 2.40
N ALA A 71 -0.72 -0.31 2.09
CA ALA A 71 -0.75 -1.70 1.65
C ALA A 71 0.13 -2.00 0.42
N GLN A 72 0.33 -1.01 -0.46
CA GLN A 72 1.22 -1.08 -1.62
C GLN A 72 2.69 -1.34 -1.28
N SER A 73 3.10 -1.18 -0.02
CA SER A 73 4.51 -1.34 0.38
C SER A 73 4.89 -2.76 0.80
N TYR A 74 3.97 -3.73 0.76
CA TYR A 74 4.29 -5.14 1.01
C TYR A 74 3.51 -6.04 0.06
N LYS A 75 4.03 -7.26 -0.16
CA LYS A 75 3.59 -8.17 -1.23
C LYS A 75 2.09 -8.42 -1.23
N SER A 76 1.53 -8.93 -0.12
CA SER A 76 0.12 -9.27 -0.02
C SER A 76 -0.79 -8.04 -0.19
N GLY A 77 -0.36 -6.87 0.29
CA GLY A 77 -1.14 -5.65 0.15
C GLY A 77 -1.13 -5.07 -1.27
N LEU A 78 -0.01 -5.16 -1.99
CA LEU A 78 0.03 -4.76 -3.40
C LEU A 78 -0.81 -5.70 -4.27
N ILE A 79 -0.79 -7.01 -3.99
CA ILE A 79 -1.67 -7.98 -4.66
C ILE A 79 -3.15 -7.67 -4.38
N ALA A 80 -3.51 -7.33 -3.14
CA ALA A 80 -4.88 -6.94 -2.80
C ALA A 80 -5.31 -5.67 -3.56
N ILE A 81 -4.44 -4.66 -3.67
CA ILE A 81 -4.69 -3.46 -4.48
C ILE A 81 -4.91 -3.81 -5.95
N LEU A 82 -4.09 -4.71 -6.52
CA LEU A 82 -4.28 -5.18 -7.89
C LEU A 82 -5.65 -5.86 -8.04
N GLY A 83 -6.05 -6.70 -7.10
CA GLY A 83 -7.37 -7.33 -7.07
C GLY A 83 -8.50 -6.29 -7.13
N ILE A 84 -8.44 -5.25 -6.29
CA ILE A 84 -9.42 -4.14 -6.30
C ILE A 84 -9.46 -3.47 -7.66
N LEU A 85 -8.30 -3.10 -8.22
CA LEU A 85 -8.22 -2.45 -9.51
C LEU A 85 -8.82 -3.33 -10.61
N TYR A 86 -8.66 -4.65 -10.55
CA TYR A 86 -9.16 -5.62 -11.54
C TYR A 86 -10.65 -5.99 -11.41
N LYS A 87 -11.35 -5.58 -10.33
CA LYS A 87 -12.80 -5.77 -10.21
C LYS A 87 -13.61 -5.08 -11.32
N TYR A 88 -13.12 -3.95 -11.85
CA TYR A 88 -13.81 -3.23 -12.93
C TYR A 88 -13.34 -3.69 -14.31
N PRO A 89 -14.28 -4.03 -15.23
CA PRO A 89 -13.95 -4.46 -16.58
C PRO A 89 -13.46 -3.27 -17.41
N ASN A 90 -12.14 -3.16 -17.52
CA ASN A 90 -11.46 -2.21 -18.40
C ASN A 90 -10.65 -2.98 -19.44
N LYS A 91 -10.43 -2.37 -20.61
CA LYS A 91 -9.42 -2.88 -21.55
C LYS A 91 -8.05 -2.75 -20.90
N ARG A 92 -7.33 -3.87 -20.78
CA ARG A 92 -6.00 -3.94 -20.17
C ARG A 92 -5.04 -4.64 -21.10
N THR A 93 -3.77 -4.26 -20.99
CA THR A 93 -2.67 -4.89 -21.72
C THR A 93 -2.15 -6.16 -21.05
N LYS A 94 -2.39 -6.32 -19.75
CA LYS A 94 -1.97 -7.47 -18.94
C LYS A 94 -3.13 -8.02 -18.10
N THR A 95 -3.13 -9.32 -17.83
CA THR A 95 -4.08 -9.96 -16.91
C THR A 95 -3.71 -9.69 -15.45
N LEU A 96 -4.60 -10.04 -14.52
CA LEU A 96 -4.31 -9.89 -13.08
C LEU A 96 -3.16 -10.83 -12.68
N GLU A 97 -3.17 -12.05 -13.19
CA GLU A 97 -2.19 -13.10 -12.93
C GLU A 97 -0.79 -12.66 -13.36
N GLU A 98 -0.67 -11.99 -14.52
CA GLU A 98 0.61 -11.42 -14.98
C GLU A 98 1.16 -10.36 -14.01
N TRP A 99 0.30 -9.48 -13.46
CA TRP A 99 0.74 -8.48 -12.49
C TRP A 99 1.06 -9.08 -11.13
N VAL A 100 0.34 -10.13 -10.72
CA VAL A 100 0.66 -10.87 -9.50
C VAL A 100 2.04 -11.52 -9.63
N ALA A 101 2.33 -12.18 -10.75
CA ALA A 101 3.65 -12.77 -11.00
C ALA A 101 4.78 -11.73 -10.96
N LEU A 102 4.59 -10.56 -11.61
CA LEU A 102 5.57 -9.46 -11.56
C LEU A 102 5.75 -8.91 -10.13
N THR A 103 4.67 -8.89 -9.34
CA THR A 103 4.73 -8.46 -7.94
C THR A 103 5.53 -9.46 -7.09
N GLU A 104 5.35 -10.75 -7.32
CA GLU A 104 6.12 -11.79 -6.64
C GLU A 104 7.60 -11.70 -6.99
N GLU A 105 7.94 -11.55 -8.27
CA GLU A 105 9.30 -11.35 -8.76
C GLU A 105 9.96 -10.14 -8.09
N TYR A 106 9.29 -8.99 -8.12
CA TYR A 106 9.75 -7.76 -7.47
C TYR A 106 10.05 -7.98 -5.98
N PHE A 107 9.15 -8.61 -5.22
CA PHE A 107 9.39 -8.82 -3.80
C PHE A 107 10.43 -9.91 -3.51
N ASN A 108 10.64 -10.86 -4.42
CA ASN A 108 11.75 -11.81 -4.34
C ASN A 108 13.09 -11.10 -4.50
N GLU A 109 13.22 -10.15 -5.42
CA GLU A 109 14.41 -9.31 -5.55
C GLU A 109 14.62 -8.44 -4.30
N VAL A 110 13.56 -7.80 -3.80
CA VAL A 110 13.62 -6.99 -2.58
C VAL A 110 14.13 -7.82 -1.40
N ASN A 111 13.65 -9.06 -1.25
CA ASN A 111 14.08 -9.98 -0.19
C ASN A 111 15.59 -10.25 -0.21
N GLN A 112 16.21 -10.35 -1.38
CA GLN A 112 17.66 -10.57 -1.52
C GLN A 112 18.49 -9.41 -0.98
N GLY A 113 17.91 -8.20 -0.91
CA GLY A 113 18.56 -7.03 -0.31
C GLY A 113 18.62 -7.07 1.22
N TYR A 114 17.91 -8.00 1.88
CA TYR A 114 17.88 -8.11 3.34
C TYR A 114 18.82 -9.23 3.81
N ILE A 115 19.59 -8.96 4.88
CA ILE A 115 20.46 -9.97 5.51
C ILE A 115 19.66 -11.20 5.96
N SER A 116 18.41 -11.01 6.39
CA SER A 116 17.50 -12.08 6.78
C SER A 116 16.94 -12.88 5.59
N GLY A 117 17.13 -12.42 4.34
CA GLY A 117 16.43 -12.93 3.16
C GLY A 117 14.93 -12.59 3.13
N HIS A 118 14.47 -11.70 4.01
CA HIS A 118 13.06 -11.44 4.23
C HIS A 118 12.76 -9.96 4.45
N HIS A 119 11.94 -9.39 3.55
CA HIS A 119 11.47 -8.03 3.64
C HIS A 119 10.84 -7.74 5.01
N LEU A 120 11.12 -6.54 5.54
CA LEU A 120 10.68 -6.03 6.85
C LEU A 120 11.30 -6.74 8.07
N ILE A 121 12.27 -7.64 7.86
CA ILE A 121 13.00 -8.29 8.96
C ILE A 121 14.46 -7.84 8.93
N GLN A 122 14.86 -7.07 9.93
CA GLN A 122 16.20 -6.49 10.04
C GLN A 122 17.01 -7.19 11.14
N PRO A 123 18.34 -7.36 10.96
CA PRO A 123 19.19 -7.87 12.02
C PRO A 123 19.35 -6.83 13.13
N LEU A 124 19.27 -7.28 14.38
CA LEU A 124 19.62 -6.47 15.54
C LEU A 124 21.02 -6.86 16.02
N LYS A 125 21.95 -5.91 15.97
CA LYS A 125 23.32 -6.12 16.45
C LYS A 125 23.42 -5.94 17.96
N GLY A 126 24.24 -6.77 18.60
CA GLY A 126 24.54 -6.68 20.01
C GLY A 126 25.36 -5.44 20.37
N ARG A 127 25.45 -5.17 21.67
CA ARG A 127 26.30 -4.13 22.26
C ARG A 127 27.29 -4.77 23.23
N GLY A 128 28.36 -4.06 23.58
CA GLY A 128 29.37 -4.55 24.53
C GLY A 128 30.07 -5.80 24.01
N VAL A 129 30.05 -6.88 24.79
CA VAL A 129 30.72 -8.16 24.47
C VAL A 129 30.21 -8.79 23.16
N ASN A 130 28.95 -8.50 22.78
CA ASN A 130 28.34 -9.00 21.54
C ASN A 130 28.35 -7.96 20.41
N ALA A 131 29.20 -6.93 20.50
CA ALA A 131 29.29 -5.90 19.46
C ALA A 131 29.67 -6.53 18.11
N GLY A 132 28.97 -6.10 17.05
CA GLY A 132 29.17 -6.60 15.68
C GLY A 132 28.36 -7.85 15.34
N ASN A 133 28.03 -8.69 16.34
CA ASN A 133 27.25 -9.91 16.13
C ASN A 133 25.75 -9.63 16.05
N ILE A 134 25.06 -10.37 15.17
CA ILE A 134 23.59 -10.38 15.14
C ILE A 134 23.11 -11.20 16.32
N ILE A 135 22.22 -10.64 17.14
CA ILE A 135 21.70 -11.28 18.36
C ILE A 135 20.18 -11.50 18.32
N ALA A 136 19.50 -10.91 17.34
CA ALA A 136 18.06 -10.95 17.20
C ALA A 136 17.65 -10.63 15.76
N TRP A 137 16.46 -11.10 15.39
CA TRP A 137 15.71 -10.55 14.26
C TRP A 137 14.70 -9.53 14.77
N ARG A 138 14.53 -8.43 14.04
CA ARG A 138 13.54 -7.40 14.35
C ARG A 138 12.61 -7.20 13.18
N VAL A 139 11.31 -7.33 13.43
CA VAL A 139 10.28 -6.95 12.47
C VAL A 139 10.08 -5.44 12.56
N VAL A 140 10.32 -4.75 11.44
CA VAL A 140 10.32 -3.29 11.33
C VAL A 140 9.42 -2.89 10.18
N PHE A 141 8.34 -2.19 10.49
CA PHE A 141 7.46 -1.57 9.51
C PHE A 141 7.84 -0.09 9.29
N PRO A 142 7.68 0.46 8.08
CA PRO A 142 7.86 1.90 7.82
C PRO A 142 7.04 2.77 8.78
N GLU A 143 7.57 3.96 9.13
CA GLU A 143 6.95 4.88 10.11
C GLU A 143 5.49 5.24 9.80
N LYS A 144 5.14 5.32 8.51
CA LYS A 144 3.76 5.60 8.06
C LYS A 144 2.73 4.57 8.52
N PHE A 145 3.16 3.39 8.95
CA PHE A 145 2.29 2.35 9.49
C PHE A 145 2.10 2.44 11.01
N LYS A 146 2.80 3.34 11.71
CA LYS A 146 2.61 3.50 13.15
C LYS A 146 1.36 4.33 13.46
N PRO A 147 0.62 4.00 14.52
CA PRO A 147 0.84 2.89 15.47
C PRO A 147 0.24 1.55 15.02
N ALA A 148 -0.40 1.49 13.84
CA ALA A 148 -1.17 0.34 13.38
C ALA A 148 -0.37 -0.98 13.32
N LEU A 149 0.91 -0.92 12.91
CA LEU A 149 1.78 -2.10 12.84
C LEU A 149 2.89 -2.04 13.90
N PRO A 150 2.79 -2.82 14.99
CA PRO A 150 3.79 -2.83 16.05
C PRO A 150 5.10 -3.50 15.61
N MET A 151 6.22 -2.95 16.09
CA MET A 151 7.54 -3.55 15.92
C MET A 151 7.78 -4.60 17.01
N LYS A 152 8.49 -5.68 16.67
CA LYS A 152 8.84 -6.74 17.63
C LYS A 152 10.21 -7.34 17.31
N SER A 153 10.94 -7.73 18.37
CA SER A 153 12.25 -8.38 18.26
C SER A 153 12.19 -9.82 18.77
N PHE A 154 12.99 -10.68 18.15
CA PHE A 154 13.04 -12.12 18.35
C PHE A 154 14.51 -12.50 18.60
N GLN A 155 14.87 -12.65 19.88
CA GLN A 155 16.26 -12.89 20.30
C GLN A 155 16.66 -14.36 20.15
N PHE A 156 17.89 -14.61 19.70
CA PHE A 156 18.36 -15.97 19.40
C PHE A 156 18.44 -16.85 20.66
N ASN A 157 18.80 -16.26 21.80
CA ASN A 157 18.84 -16.94 23.10
C ASN A 157 17.44 -17.35 23.61
N VAL A 158 16.39 -16.59 23.31
CA VAL A 158 15.01 -16.88 23.73
C VAL A 158 14.40 -17.97 22.85
N TYR A 159 14.67 -17.94 21.54
CA TYR A 159 14.10 -18.89 20.57
C TYR A 159 15.01 -20.11 20.30
N GLY A 160 16.20 -20.16 20.89
CA GLY A 160 17.15 -21.27 20.87
C GLY A 160 18.12 -21.29 19.69
N SER A 161 17.78 -20.67 18.55
CA SER A 161 18.69 -20.51 17.42
C SER A 161 18.29 -19.34 16.53
N GLU A 162 19.21 -18.93 15.64
CA GLU A 162 18.95 -17.93 14.60
C GLU A 162 17.78 -18.33 13.68
N GLY A 163 17.76 -19.59 13.22
CA GLY A 163 16.71 -20.11 12.34
C GLY A 163 15.33 -20.11 13.00
N LYS A 164 15.22 -20.55 14.27
CA LYS A 164 13.95 -20.54 15.01
C LYS A 164 13.45 -19.12 15.30
N ALA A 165 14.37 -18.20 15.60
CA ALA A 165 14.03 -16.80 15.77
C ALA A 165 13.53 -16.17 14.44
N LEU A 166 14.12 -16.57 13.31
CA LEU A 166 13.72 -16.07 11.99
C LEU A 166 12.33 -16.57 11.62
N GLU A 167 12.05 -17.86 11.83
CA GLU A 167 10.74 -18.45 11.59
C GLU A 167 9.65 -17.74 12.42
N ALA A 168 9.90 -17.50 13.71
CA ALA A 168 8.98 -16.76 14.57
C ALA A 168 8.77 -15.31 14.10
N ALA A 169 9.82 -14.64 13.62
CA ALA A 169 9.73 -13.29 13.07
C ALA A 169 8.90 -13.24 11.78
N ILE A 170 9.06 -14.23 10.89
CA ILE A 170 8.27 -14.39 9.66
C ILE A 170 6.79 -14.58 10.01
N GLN A 171 6.46 -15.53 10.88
CA GLN A 171 5.09 -15.81 11.31
C GLN A 171 4.42 -14.58 11.93
N TYR A 172 5.17 -13.84 12.77
CA TYR A 172 4.66 -12.60 13.34
C TYR A 172 4.44 -11.51 12.29
N ARG A 173 5.40 -11.28 11.39
CA ARG A 173 5.25 -10.30 10.30
C ARG A 173 4.02 -10.61 9.47
N ASP A 174 3.88 -11.86 9.04
CA ASP A 174 2.80 -12.27 8.14
C ASP A 174 1.43 -12.20 8.84
N SER A 175 1.33 -12.59 10.11
CA SER A 175 0.08 -12.46 10.87
C SER A 175 -0.35 -11.00 11.11
N ILE A 176 0.61 -10.10 11.36
CA ILE A 176 0.35 -8.66 11.50
C ILE A 176 -0.08 -8.04 10.17
N LEU A 177 0.57 -8.38 9.05
CA LEU A 177 0.21 -7.89 7.73
C LEU A 177 -1.16 -8.42 7.27
N ASP A 178 -1.48 -9.68 7.55
CA ASP A 178 -2.80 -10.27 7.27
C ASP A 178 -3.90 -9.60 8.10
N SER A 179 -3.66 -9.42 9.40
CA SER A 179 -4.59 -8.70 10.28
C SER A 179 -4.82 -7.26 9.83
N HIS A 180 -3.77 -6.59 9.35
CA HIS A 180 -3.87 -5.25 8.78
C HIS A 180 -4.75 -5.23 7.54
N LEU A 181 -4.57 -6.17 6.60
CA LEU A 181 -5.40 -6.24 5.40
C LEU A 181 -6.86 -6.54 5.71
N LYS A 182 -7.14 -7.49 6.61
CA LYS A 182 -8.51 -7.81 7.05
C LYS A 182 -9.20 -6.61 7.69
N GLY A 183 -8.45 -5.81 8.45
CA GLY A 183 -8.95 -4.54 9.00
C GLY A 183 -9.36 -3.51 7.94
N LEU A 184 -8.94 -3.67 6.68
CA LEU A 184 -9.32 -2.81 5.56
C LEU A 184 -10.53 -3.35 4.77
N GLU A 185 -10.91 -4.61 4.97
CA GLU A 185 -12.05 -5.24 4.28
C GLU A 185 -13.39 -4.92 4.94
N GLY A 186 -13.41 -4.59 6.23
CA GLY A 186 -14.58 -4.13 6.99
C GLY A 186 -14.79 -2.62 6.91
#